data_AF-A0A2M7N254-F1
#
_entry.id   AF-A0A2M7N254-F1
#
_cell.length_a   1.000
_cell.length_b   1.000
_cell.length_c   1.000
_cell.angle_alpha   90.00
_cell.angle_beta   90.00
_cell.angle_gamma   90.00
#
_symmetry.space_group_name_H-M   'P 1'
#
loop_
_entity.id
_entity.type
_entity.pdbx_description
1 polymer ?
#
loop_
_entity_poly.entity_id
_entity_poly.type
_entity_poly.pdbx_seq_one_letter_code
_entity_poly.pdbx_strand_id
1 'polypeptide(L)'
;MSNLISIQKAVNNFKTLIEDSIKEGGEDAKQAMIRSSRPILNLHEAVKSELRKAGIAKDFIFPPLNSRTPELKLAGSRKQKKQDVCVVPNHKKAEQILEEGLLQDIVDEFGEMFTERTIAINIRSQISSIQKNFDTLYERTTSEAINLHDRCPKMCMGEVYMIAVPEYDDKAIRQSKVVFKKVSQALFLKYIKSFQAINNRKGIEKNFYKYEKVCLLIVDFSKSPAKIYNTNAELIKDGLIPEDSTVDISELSWSKFVPELLETYSERFGK
;
A
#
# COMPACT_ATOMS: atom_id res chain seq x y z
N MET A 1 -8.61 -25.73 -2.51
CA MET A 1 -7.37 -24.95 -2.28
C MET A 1 -7.60 -23.56 -2.86
N SER A 2 -7.58 -22.51 -2.05
CA SER A 2 -7.68 -21.14 -2.56
C SER A 2 -6.45 -20.84 -3.42
N ASN A 3 -6.66 -20.48 -4.69
CA ASN A 3 -5.58 -20.20 -5.62
C ASN A 3 -4.93 -18.85 -5.24
N LEU A 4 -3.90 -18.88 -4.38
CA LEU A 4 -3.23 -17.69 -3.87
C LEU A 4 -2.52 -16.96 -5.02
N ILE A 5 -2.82 -15.67 -5.20
CA ILE A 5 -2.22 -14.86 -6.26
C ILE A 5 -0.82 -14.40 -5.84
N SER A 6 0.15 -14.45 -6.77
CA SER A 6 1.47 -13.86 -6.55
C SER A 6 1.45 -12.37 -6.89
N ILE A 7 2.38 -11.58 -6.33
CA ILE A 7 2.51 -10.16 -6.68
C ILE A 7 2.72 -9.96 -8.19
N GLN A 8 3.52 -10.83 -8.83
CA GLN A 8 3.75 -10.76 -10.27
C GLN A 8 2.46 -10.95 -11.08
N LYS A 9 1.62 -11.92 -10.67
CA LYS A 9 0.32 -12.14 -11.32
C LYS A 9 -0.63 -10.98 -11.07
N ALA A 10 -0.65 -10.43 -9.85
CA ALA A 10 -1.45 -9.26 -9.52
C ALA A 10 -1.08 -8.03 -10.37
N VAL A 11 0.21 -7.76 -10.51
CA VAL A 11 0.73 -6.65 -11.32
C VAL A 11 0.46 -6.86 -12.81
N ASN A 12 0.60 -8.09 -13.32
CA ASN A 12 0.24 -8.39 -14.71
C ASN A 12 -1.26 -8.21 -14.98
N ASN A 13 -2.14 -8.68 -14.09
CA ASN A 13 -3.58 -8.44 -14.19
C ASN A 13 -3.90 -6.95 -14.14
N PHE A 14 -3.24 -6.20 -13.24
CA PHE A 14 -3.37 -4.75 -13.16
C PHE A 14 -3.01 -4.10 -14.50
N LYS A 15 -1.87 -4.47 -15.09
CA LYS A 15 -1.43 -3.99 -16.40
C LYS A 15 -2.48 -4.23 -17.47
N THR A 16 -2.96 -5.46 -17.60
CA THR A 16 -3.96 -5.85 -18.61
C THR A 16 -5.22 -5.00 -18.49
N LEU A 17 -5.76 -4.84 -17.27
CA LEU A 17 -6.97 -4.02 -17.04
C LEU A 17 -6.78 -2.57 -17.50
N ILE A 18 -5.62 -1.97 -17.22
CA ILE A 18 -5.33 -0.58 -17.61
C ILE A 18 -5.12 -0.47 -19.12
N GLU A 19 -4.30 -1.33 -19.72
CA GLU A 19 -3.98 -1.24 -21.13
C GLU A 19 -5.17 -1.56 -22.04
N ASP A 20 -6.00 -2.51 -21.66
CA ASP A 20 -7.22 -2.83 -22.42
C ASP A 20 -8.21 -1.67 -22.34
N SER A 21 -8.39 -1.06 -21.16
CA SER A 21 -9.23 0.14 -21.04
C SER A 21 -8.73 1.32 -21.88
N ILE A 22 -7.41 1.50 -22.00
CA ILE A 22 -6.84 2.53 -22.88
C ILE A 22 -7.15 2.24 -24.34
N LYS A 23 -7.01 0.98 -24.78
CA LYS A 23 -7.27 0.59 -26.17
C LYS A 23 -8.75 0.71 -26.55
N GLU A 24 -9.65 0.35 -25.63
CA GLU A 24 -11.09 0.33 -25.86
C GLU A 24 -11.71 1.73 -25.88
N GLY A 25 -11.27 2.64 -24.99
CA GLY A 25 -11.92 3.94 -24.84
C GLY A 25 -11.03 5.08 -24.35
N GLY A 26 -9.70 4.95 -24.52
CA GLY A 26 -8.75 6.02 -24.27
C GLY A 26 -8.75 6.52 -22.82
N GLU A 27 -8.75 7.85 -22.65
CA GLU A 27 -8.62 8.49 -21.34
C GLU A 27 -9.81 8.20 -20.42
N ASP A 28 -11.04 8.27 -20.94
CA ASP A 28 -12.26 8.11 -20.15
C ASP A 28 -12.41 6.68 -19.63
N ALA A 29 -12.17 5.69 -20.48
CA ALA A 29 -12.20 4.29 -20.09
C ALA A 29 -11.09 3.95 -19.07
N LYS A 30 -9.87 4.51 -19.24
CA LYS A 30 -8.80 4.39 -18.24
C LYS A 30 -9.23 4.95 -16.89
N GLN A 31 -9.82 6.15 -16.86
CA GLN A 31 -10.28 6.78 -15.62
C GLN A 31 -11.40 5.97 -14.96
N ALA A 32 -12.36 5.47 -15.73
CA ALA A 32 -13.42 4.59 -15.24
C ALA A 32 -12.84 3.29 -14.64
N MET A 33 -11.85 2.68 -15.31
CA MET A 33 -11.19 1.48 -14.82
C MET A 33 -10.49 1.71 -13.48
N ILE A 34 -9.75 2.82 -13.33
CA ILE A 34 -9.11 3.19 -12.05
C ILE A 34 -10.17 3.37 -10.95
N ARG A 35 -11.26 4.09 -11.24
CA ARG A 35 -12.34 4.38 -10.28
C ARG A 35 -13.13 3.14 -9.87
N SER A 36 -13.15 2.09 -10.70
CA SER A 36 -13.83 0.82 -10.40
C SER A 36 -13.19 0.02 -9.24
N SER A 37 -11.97 0.40 -8.84
CA SER A 37 -11.08 -0.35 -7.94
C SER A 37 -10.68 -1.75 -8.40
N ARG A 38 -11.14 -2.23 -9.57
CA ARG A 38 -10.75 -3.56 -10.09
C ARG A 38 -9.23 -3.73 -10.19
N PRO A 39 -8.44 -2.73 -10.63
CA PRO A 39 -6.99 -2.87 -10.66
C PRO A 39 -6.39 -3.02 -9.26
N ILE A 40 -6.71 -2.11 -8.32
CA ILE A 40 -6.11 -2.11 -6.98
C ILE A 40 -6.43 -3.39 -6.20
N LEU A 41 -7.61 -3.99 -6.40
CA LEU A 41 -7.96 -5.26 -5.74
C LEU A 41 -6.99 -6.41 -6.06
N ASN A 42 -6.30 -6.39 -7.20
CA ASN A 42 -5.26 -7.39 -7.46
C ASN A 42 -4.13 -7.28 -6.44
N LEU A 43 -3.75 -6.05 -6.04
CA LEU A 43 -2.76 -5.83 -4.99
C LEU A 43 -3.30 -6.22 -3.61
N HIS A 44 -4.58 -5.96 -3.31
CA HIS A 44 -5.21 -6.43 -2.07
C HIS A 44 -5.12 -7.95 -1.96
N GLU A 45 -5.48 -8.68 -3.02
CA GLU A 45 -5.42 -10.14 -3.02
C GLU A 45 -3.97 -10.67 -2.94
N ALA A 46 -2.99 -9.97 -3.50
CA ALA A 46 -1.58 -10.31 -3.33
C ALA A 46 -1.13 -10.15 -1.87
N VAL A 47 -1.48 -9.05 -1.19
CA VAL A 47 -1.16 -8.84 0.23
C VAL A 47 -1.81 -9.93 1.10
N LYS A 48 -3.12 -10.18 0.91
CA LYS A 48 -3.83 -11.25 1.64
C LYS A 48 -3.20 -12.62 1.37
N SER A 49 -2.77 -12.88 0.15
CA SER A 49 -2.10 -14.12 -0.23
C SER A 49 -0.75 -14.29 0.46
N GLU A 50 0.06 -13.22 0.57
CA GLU A 50 1.33 -13.28 1.30
C GLU A 50 1.12 -13.47 2.81
N LEU A 51 0.13 -12.82 3.41
CA LEU A 51 -0.24 -13.07 4.81
C LEU A 51 -0.64 -14.54 5.04
N ARG A 52 -1.41 -15.14 4.12
CA ARG A 52 -1.76 -16.56 4.18
C ARG A 52 -0.53 -17.46 4.04
N LYS A 53 0.41 -17.14 3.16
CA LYS A 53 1.67 -17.89 3.00
C LYS A 53 2.56 -17.78 4.24
N ALA A 54 2.53 -16.63 4.93
CA ALA A 54 3.21 -16.41 6.19
C ALA A 54 2.55 -17.11 7.39
N GLY A 55 1.46 -17.86 7.18
CA GLY A 55 0.83 -18.69 8.22
C GLY A 55 -0.35 -18.05 8.93
N ILE A 56 -0.75 -16.82 8.58
CA ILE A 56 -1.91 -16.16 9.19
C ILE A 56 -3.19 -16.90 8.80
N ALA A 57 -3.99 -17.31 9.79
CA ALA A 57 -5.25 -18.00 9.55
C ALA A 57 -6.27 -17.08 8.84
N LYS A 58 -7.04 -17.64 7.90
CA LYS A 58 -7.94 -16.88 7.01
C LYS A 58 -8.98 -16.06 7.78
N ASP A 59 -9.38 -16.53 8.95
CA ASP A 59 -10.43 -15.93 9.78
C ASP A 59 -9.92 -14.67 10.53
N PHE A 60 -8.61 -14.41 10.48
CA PHE A 60 -8.00 -13.20 11.01
C PHE A 60 -7.74 -12.13 9.94
N ILE A 61 -7.94 -12.44 8.65
CA ILE A 61 -7.66 -11.50 7.55
C ILE A 61 -8.95 -10.87 7.06
N PHE A 62 -9.03 -9.54 7.12
CA PHE A 62 -10.20 -8.77 6.71
C PHE A 62 -9.83 -7.71 5.67
N PRO A 63 -10.60 -7.53 4.58
CA PRO A 63 -11.66 -8.44 4.15
C PRO A 63 -11.09 -9.82 3.77
N PRO A 64 -11.90 -10.88 3.84
CA PRO A 64 -11.45 -12.23 3.50
C PRO A 64 -10.85 -12.31 2.09
N LEU A 65 -10.01 -13.32 1.86
CA LEU A 65 -9.46 -13.61 0.54
C LEU A 65 -10.59 -13.81 -0.48
N ASN A 66 -10.44 -13.23 -1.67
CA ASN A 66 -11.45 -13.16 -2.74
C ASN A 66 -12.73 -12.40 -2.39
N SER A 67 -12.73 -11.61 -1.31
CA SER A 67 -13.83 -10.75 -0.91
C SER A 67 -13.38 -9.29 -0.76
N ARG A 68 -14.29 -8.37 -1.07
CA ARG A 68 -14.11 -6.93 -0.82
C ARG A 68 -14.65 -6.50 0.54
N THR A 69 -15.42 -7.35 1.21
CA THR A 69 -16.12 -7.02 2.45
C THR A 69 -16.12 -8.20 3.45
N PRO A 70 -16.27 -7.93 4.75
CA PRO A 70 -16.27 -6.60 5.37
C PRO A 70 -14.85 -6.02 5.53
N GLU A 71 -14.69 -4.73 5.25
CA GLU A 71 -13.55 -3.94 5.71
C GLU A 71 -13.79 -3.47 7.15
N LEU A 72 -12.74 -3.36 7.95
CA LEU A 72 -12.86 -2.91 9.34
C LEU A 72 -12.74 -1.39 9.43
N LYS A 73 -13.74 -0.75 10.04
CA LYS A 73 -13.76 0.69 10.28
C LYS A 73 -13.08 0.99 11.61
N LEU A 74 -11.75 1.09 11.61
CA LEU A 74 -10.98 1.36 12.82
C LEU A 74 -11.06 2.85 13.19
N ALA A 75 -11.20 3.13 14.49
CA ALA A 75 -11.15 4.48 15.04
C ALA A 75 -9.69 4.89 15.32
N GLY A 76 -9.28 6.05 14.82
CA GLY A 76 -8.04 6.73 15.23
C GLY A 76 -8.35 7.97 16.08
N SER A 77 -7.37 8.84 16.30
CA SER A 77 -7.54 10.04 17.16
C SER A 77 -8.37 11.15 16.49
N ARG A 78 -8.43 11.19 15.15
CA ARG A 78 -9.09 12.27 14.40
C ARG A 78 -10.26 11.79 13.55
N LYS A 79 -10.22 10.55 13.08
CA LYS A 79 -11.26 9.96 12.22
C LYS A 79 -11.35 8.44 12.35
N GLN A 80 -12.55 7.93 12.09
CA GLN A 80 -12.77 6.52 11.78
C GLN A 80 -12.61 6.27 10.27
N LYS A 81 -11.91 5.21 9.88
CA LYS A 81 -11.73 4.87 8.46
C LYS A 81 -11.77 3.36 8.26
N LYS A 82 -12.43 2.92 7.19
CA LYS A 82 -12.29 1.56 6.67
C LYS A 82 -10.87 1.34 6.18
N GLN A 83 -10.24 0.30 6.69
CA GLN A 83 -8.88 -0.08 6.33
C GLN A 83 -8.89 -1.08 5.16
N ASP A 84 -7.88 -1.01 4.30
CA ASP A 84 -7.82 -1.77 3.05
C ASP A 84 -7.64 -3.28 3.29
N VAL A 85 -6.70 -3.64 4.16
CA VAL A 85 -6.48 -5.00 4.68
C VAL A 85 -6.09 -4.93 6.16
N CYS A 86 -6.72 -5.74 6.99
CA CYS A 86 -6.42 -5.91 8.41
C CYS A 86 -6.06 -7.36 8.75
N VAL A 87 -5.16 -7.52 9.71
CA VAL A 87 -4.98 -8.77 10.46
C VAL A 87 -5.42 -8.52 11.90
N VAL A 88 -6.53 -9.11 12.30
CA VAL A 88 -7.10 -8.90 13.65
C VAL A 88 -6.44 -9.82 14.68
N PRO A 89 -6.41 -9.42 15.95
CA PRO A 89 -5.92 -10.28 17.02
C PRO A 89 -6.96 -11.33 17.42
N ASN A 90 -6.51 -12.38 18.10
CA ASN A 90 -7.39 -13.21 18.91
C ASN A 90 -7.71 -12.50 20.24
N HIS A 91 -8.43 -11.39 20.15
CA HIS A 91 -8.82 -10.57 21.28
C HIS A 91 -10.31 -10.22 21.17
N LYS A 92 -11.00 -10.07 22.30
CA LYS A 92 -12.41 -9.67 22.30
C LYS A 92 -12.52 -8.19 21.95
N LYS A 93 -13.52 -7.85 21.15
CA LYS A 93 -13.94 -6.46 20.96
C LYS A 93 -14.55 -5.93 22.25
N ALA A 94 -14.32 -4.67 22.54
CA ALA A 94 -14.91 -3.96 23.67
C ALA A 94 -15.41 -2.61 23.16
N GLU A 95 -16.69 -2.55 22.81
CA GLU A 95 -17.31 -1.32 22.32
C GLU A 95 -17.14 -0.20 23.35
N GLN A 96 -16.83 1.00 22.87
CA GLN A 96 -16.72 2.18 23.71
C GLN A 96 -17.17 3.44 22.97
N ILE A 97 -17.58 4.44 23.74
CA ILE A 97 -17.84 5.79 23.24
C ILE A 97 -16.53 6.57 23.37
N LEU A 98 -16.11 7.25 22.31
CA LEU A 98 -14.93 8.09 22.34
C LEU A 98 -15.25 9.40 23.07
N GLU A 99 -14.42 9.76 24.04
CA GLU A 99 -14.72 10.87 24.98
C GLU A 99 -14.08 12.21 24.56
N GLU A 100 -13.12 12.20 23.63
CA GLU A 100 -12.30 13.37 23.29
C GLU A 100 -12.12 13.57 21.79
N GLY A 101 -11.77 14.82 21.42
CA GLY A 101 -11.37 15.20 20.07
C GLY A 101 -12.52 15.25 19.06
N LEU A 102 -12.18 15.12 17.76
CA LEU A 102 -13.15 15.20 16.66
C LEU A 102 -14.14 14.02 16.61
N LEU A 103 -13.90 12.98 17.40
CA LEU A 103 -14.74 11.79 17.46
C LEU A 103 -15.49 11.67 18.78
N GLN A 104 -15.56 12.73 19.58
CA GLN A 104 -16.39 12.75 20.78
C GLN A 104 -17.82 12.26 20.46
N ASP A 105 -18.37 11.42 21.34
CA ASP A 105 -19.70 10.80 21.24
C ASP A 105 -19.87 9.78 20.09
N ILE A 106 -18.79 9.45 19.37
CA ILE A 106 -18.80 8.39 18.35
C ILE A 106 -18.50 7.03 18.97
N VAL A 107 -19.28 6.03 18.58
CA VAL A 107 -19.09 4.63 18.98
C VAL A 107 -17.92 4.00 18.20
N ASP A 108 -16.95 3.44 18.92
CA ASP A 108 -15.96 2.51 18.41
C ASP A 108 -16.39 1.08 18.73
N GLU A 109 -16.86 0.36 17.71
CA GLU A 109 -17.34 -1.03 17.80
C GLU A 109 -16.27 -2.04 18.23
N PHE A 110 -14.98 -1.68 18.13
CA PHE A 110 -13.87 -2.60 18.36
C PHE A 110 -13.23 -2.40 19.73
N GLY A 111 -13.11 -1.15 20.18
CA GLY A 111 -12.33 -0.78 21.35
C GLY A 111 -10.86 -0.59 21.04
N GLU A 112 -10.18 0.16 21.90
CA GLU A 112 -8.78 0.54 21.72
C GLU A 112 -7.84 -0.66 21.73
N MET A 113 -7.97 -1.58 22.70
CA MET A 113 -7.09 -2.75 22.79
C MET A 113 -7.17 -3.67 21.56
N PHE A 114 -8.38 -3.87 21.01
CA PHE A 114 -8.56 -4.64 19.79
C PHE A 114 -7.94 -3.92 18.59
N THR A 115 -8.19 -2.61 18.49
CA THR A 115 -7.67 -1.76 17.42
C THR A 115 -6.14 -1.71 17.44
N GLU A 116 -5.52 -1.50 18.60
CA GLU A 116 -4.08 -1.42 18.78
C GLU A 116 -3.38 -2.73 18.41
N ARG A 117 -4.02 -3.87 18.69
CA ARG A 117 -3.50 -5.21 18.33
C ARG A 117 -3.91 -5.65 16.92
N THR A 118 -4.58 -4.81 16.13
CA THR A 118 -4.89 -5.09 14.73
C THR A 118 -3.76 -4.55 13.86
N ILE A 119 -3.22 -5.36 12.95
CA ILE A 119 -2.33 -4.85 11.90
C ILE A 119 -3.20 -4.22 10.82
N ALA A 120 -2.96 -2.95 10.46
CA ALA A 120 -3.63 -2.29 9.33
C ALA A 120 -2.65 -2.06 8.18
N ILE A 121 -2.96 -2.60 7.00
CA ILE A 121 -2.16 -2.47 5.79
C ILE A 121 -2.94 -1.62 4.78
N ASN A 122 -2.41 -0.45 4.47
CA ASN A 122 -2.91 0.42 3.43
C ASN A 122 -2.33 0.04 2.07
N ILE A 123 -3.14 0.15 1.01
CA ILE A 123 -2.75 -0.24 -0.34
C ILE A 123 -3.11 0.87 -1.31
N ARG A 124 -2.09 1.45 -1.94
CA ARG A 124 -2.24 2.57 -2.87
C ARG A 124 -1.50 2.29 -4.17
N SER A 125 -1.95 2.93 -5.25
CA SER A 125 -1.24 2.90 -6.52
C SER A 125 -1.31 4.26 -7.19
N GLN A 126 -0.22 4.67 -7.82
CA GLN A 126 -0.14 5.88 -8.61
C GLN A 126 0.39 5.57 -10.00
N ILE A 127 -0.55 5.50 -10.95
CA ILE A 127 -0.27 5.15 -12.35
C ILE A 127 -0.41 6.32 -13.32
N SER A 128 -1.06 7.41 -12.88
CA SER A 128 -1.28 8.61 -13.69
C SER A 128 -0.68 9.82 -12.98
N SER A 129 0.30 10.47 -13.60
CA SER A 129 0.90 11.72 -13.11
C SER A 129 1.50 11.62 -11.69
N ILE A 130 2.50 10.75 -11.53
CA ILE A 130 3.43 10.62 -10.40
C ILE A 130 3.89 12.01 -9.90
N GLN A 131 4.20 12.96 -10.79
CA GLN A 131 4.68 14.28 -10.37
C GLN A 131 3.59 15.19 -9.78
N LYS A 132 2.37 15.21 -10.34
CA LYS A 132 1.36 16.23 -10.00
C LYS A 132 0.72 16.05 -8.63
N ASN A 133 0.68 14.82 -8.13
CA ASN A 133 -0.05 14.48 -6.91
C ASN A 133 0.86 13.96 -5.79
N PHE A 134 2.18 14.09 -5.95
CA PHE A 134 3.11 13.50 -5.00
C PHE A 134 2.91 14.04 -3.58
N ASP A 135 2.98 15.36 -3.39
CA ASP A 135 2.97 15.96 -2.06
C ASP A 135 1.64 15.65 -1.34
N THR A 136 0.51 15.83 -2.02
CA THR A 136 -0.81 15.49 -1.50
C THR A 136 -0.94 14.01 -1.12
N LEU A 137 -0.47 13.07 -1.96
CA LEU A 137 -0.58 11.65 -1.66
C LEU A 137 0.34 11.25 -0.50
N TYR A 138 1.55 11.81 -0.44
CA TYR A 138 2.50 11.58 0.62
C TYR A 138 2.01 12.12 1.98
N GLU A 139 1.43 13.31 2.00
CA GLU A 139 0.77 13.88 3.19
C GLU A 139 -0.41 13.03 3.65
N ARG A 140 -1.20 12.48 2.73
CA ARG A 140 -2.30 11.56 3.08
C ARG A 140 -1.78 10.24 3.65
N THR A 141 -0.66 9.73 3.15
CA THR A 141 0.03 8.55 3.71
C THR A 141 0.45 8.81 5.15
N THR A 142 1.20 9.88 5.40
CA THR A 142 1.66 10.21 6.77
C THR A 142 0.51 10.53 7.73
N SER A 143 -0.51 11.25 7.29
CA SER A 143 -1.69 11.59 8.10
C SER A 143 -2.49 10.37 8.53
N GLU A 144 -2.49 9.31 7.72
CA GLU A 144 -3.15 8.05 8.07
C GLU A 144 -2.42 7.31 9.19
N ALA A 145 -1.09 7.23 9.12
CA ALA A 145 -0.28 6.67 10.20
C ALA A 145 -0.45 7.47 11.49
N ILE A 146 -0.40 8.81 11.41
CA ILE A 146 -0.61 9.69 12.58
C ILE A 146 -1.96 9.40 13.22
N ASN A 147 -3.04 9.33 12.43
CA ASN A 147 -4.39 9.13 12.97
C ASN A 147 -4.51 7.86 13.82
N LEU A 148 -3.87 6.76 13.42
CA LEU A 148 -3.97 5.49 14.15
C LEU A 148 -2.94 5.40 15.28
N HIS A 149 -1.69 5.77 15.05
CA HIS A 149 -0.64 5.70 16.08
C HIS A 149 -0.83 6.68 17.23
N ASP A 150 -1.43 7.84 16.98
CA ASP A 150 -1.70 8.82 18.03
C ASP A 150 -2.73 8.29 19.05
N ARG A 151 -3.68 7.45 18.60
CA ARG A 151 -4.63 6.76 19.48
C ARG A 151 -4.10 5.41 19.99
N CYS A 152 -3.41 4.67 19.15
CA CYS A 152 -2.93 3.31 19.41
C CYS A 152 -1.41 3.24 19.16
N PRO A 153 -0.58 3.74 20.09
CA PRO A 153 0.85 3.92 19.85
C PRO A 153 1.61 2.64 19.50
N LYS A 154 1.15 1.48 19.98
CA LYS A 154 1.81 0.19 19.70
C LYS A 154 1.33 -0.47 18.41
N MET A 155 0.28 0.07 17.77
CA MET A 155 -0.29 -0.50 16.55
C MET A 155 0.78 -0.68 15.47
N CYS A 156 0.72 -1.81 14.76
CA CYS A 156 1.59 -2.08 13.63
C CYS A 156 0.85 -1.76 12.33
N MET A 157 1.44 -0.91 11.51
CA MET A 157 0.89 -0.47 10.24
C MET A 157 1.82 -0.83 9.08
N GLY A 158 1.18 -1.26 7.99
CA GLY A 158 1.82 -1.50 6.70
C GLY A 158 1.35 -0.49 5.65
N GLU A 159 2.22 -0.16 4.70
CA GLU A 159 1.85 0.57 3.48
C GLU A 159 2.42 -0.17 2.26
N VAL A 160 1.57 -0.57 1.33
CA VAL A 160 1.96 -1.03 0.00
C VAL A 160 1.62 0.06 -1.00
N TYR A 161 2.63 0.65 -1.62
CA TYR A 161 2.45 1.73 -2.58
C TYR A 161 3.05 1.33 -3.94
N MET A 162 2.23 1.24 -4.98
CA MET A 162 2.70 0.91 -6.33
C MET A 162 2.86 2.17 -7.20
N ILE A 163 3.95 2.27 -7.95
CA ILE A 163 4.15 3.28 -9.00
C ILE A 163 4.49 2.64 -10.35
N ALA A 164 4.00 3.24 -11.44
CA ALA A 164 4.26 2.81 -12.81
C ALA A 164 5.45 3.58 -13.43
N VAL A 165 6.47 2.87 -13.89
CA VAL A 165 7.74 3.46 -14.37
C VAL A 165 8.24 2.75 -15.64
N PRO A 166 8.28 3.42 -16.80
CA PRO A 166 7.88 4.81 -17.02
C PRO A 166 6.37 5.01 -16.92
N GLU A 167 5.94 6.27 -16.75
CA GLU A 167 4.52 6.61 -16.73
C GLU A 167 3.88 6.44 -18.11
N TYR A 168 2.57 6.19 -18.15
CA TYR A 168 1.81 6.28 -19.41
C TYR A 168 1.79 7.71 -19.96
N ASP A 169 1.85 7.84 -21.28
CA ASP A 169 1.76 9.11 -21.99
C ASP A 169 0.30 9.57 -22.13
N ASP A 170 -0.06 10.65 -21.43
CA ASP A 170 -1.41 11.18 -21.41
C ASP A 170 -1.90 11.66 -22.79
N LYS A 171 -1.00 12.13 -23.67
CA LYS A 171 -1.37 12.56 -25.03
C LYS A 171 -1.66 11.34 -25.91
N ALA A 172 -0.89 10.27 -25.77
CA ALA A 172 -1.12 9.03 -26.50
C ALA A 172 -2.39 8.30 -26.03
N ILE A 173 -2.68 8.33 -24.72
CA ILE A 173 -3.90 7.74 -24.16
C ILE A 173 -5.17 8.39 -24.76
N ARG A 174 -5.16 9.70 -25.03
CA ARG A 174 -6.28 10.38 -25.73
C ARG A 174 -6.50 9.88 -27.15
N GLN A 175 -5.52 9.22 -27.73
CA GLN A 175 -5.59 8.58 -29.04
C GLN A 175 -5.76 7.05 -28.92
N SER A 176 -6.15 6.55 -27.73
CA SER A 176 -6.29 5.12 -27.40
C SER A 176 -5.02 4.30 -27.63
N LYS A 177 -3.85 4.93 -27.45
CA LYS A 177 -2.54 4.29 -27.63
C LYS A 177 -1.86 4.08 -26.28
N VAL A 178 -1.31 2.89 -26.10
CA VAL A 178 -0.45 2.56 -24.96
C VAL A 178 0.97 2.97 -25.32
N VAL A 179 1.38 4.14 -24.82
CA VAL A 179 2.74 4.68 -24.97
C VAL A 179 3.20 5.15 -23.60
N PHE A 180 4.51 5.13 -23.37
CA PHE A 180 5.14 5.52 -22.12
C PHE A 180 5.99 6.78 -22.29
N LYS A 181 6.02 7.62 -21.26
CA LYS A 181 6.85 8.82 -21.19
C LYS A 181 8.31 8.46 -20.98
N LYS A 182 9.18 9.45 -21.15
CA LYS A 182 10.57 9.34 -20.68
C LYS A 182 10.62 9.35 -19.16
N VAL A 183 11.57 8.58 -18.62
CA VAL A 183 11.86 8.46 -17.19
C VAL A 183 12.43 9.78 -16.65
N SER A 184 11.95 10.20 -15.48
CA SER A 184 12.55 11.29 -14.69
C SER A 184 13.24 10.72 -13.45
N GLN A 185 14.57 10.59 -13.50
CA GLN A 185 15.36 10.04 -12.38
C GLN A 185 15.14 10.82 -11.07
N ALA A 186 15.07 12.15 -11.15
CA ALA A 186 14.85 13.01 -9.99
C ALA A 186 13.52 12.72 -9.28
N LEU A 187 12.46 12.44 -10.05
CA LEU A 187 11.15 12.10 -9.51
C LEU A 187 11.19 10.74 -8.79
N PHE A 188 11.85 9.73 -9.37
CA PHE A 188 11.98 8.42 -8.75
C PHE A 188 12.81 8.46 -7.47
N LEU A 189 13.91 9.21 -7.47
CA LEU A 189 14.69 9.45 -6.25
C LEU A 189 13.85 10.13 -5.16
N LYS A 190 13.00 11.11 -5.51
CA LYS A 190 12.07 11.75 -4.56
C LYS A 190 11.16 10.70 -3.91
N TYR A 191 10.56 9.82 -4.70
CA TYR A 191 9.70 8.74 -4.19
C TYR A 191 10.44 7.81 -3.24
N ILE A 192 11.59 7.26 -3.66
CA ILE A 192 12.34 6.31 -2.84
C ILE A 192 12.71 6.94 -1.49
N LYS A 193 13.29 8.15 -1.51
CA LYS A 193 13.69 8.87 -0.29
C LYS A 193 12.50 9.12 0.63
N SER A 194 11.37 9.54 0.08
CA SER A 194 10.17 9.84 0.86
C SER A 194 9.56 8.60 1.52
N PHE A 195 9.47 7.47 0.81
CA PHE A 195 8.97 6.23 1.40
C PHE A 195 9.97 5.60 2.38
N GLN A 196 11.28 5.76 2.15
CA GLN A 196 12.29 5.40 3.16
C GLN A 196 12.14 6.22 4.45
N ALA A 197 11.84 7.53 4.34
CA ALA A 197 11.70 8.40 5.50
C ALA A 197 10.54 8.01 6.44
N ILE A 198 9.50 7.38 5.89
CA ILE A 198 8.31 6.93 6.65
C ILE A 198 8.34 5.43 6.99
N ASN A 199 9.41 4.71 6.65
CA ASN A 199 9.55 3.29 6.91
C ASN A 199 10.24 3.00 8.27
N ASN A 200 10.16 1.74 8.72
CA ASN A 200 10.90 1.19 9.85
C ASN A 200 10.66 1.93 11.18
N ARG A 201 9.38 2.15 11.54
CA ARG A 201 9.00 2.68 12.86
C ARG A 201 9.31 1.66 13.97
N LYS A 202 10.36 1.94 14.75
CA LYS A 202 10.79 1.08 15.87
C LYS A 202 10.16 1.45 17.22
N GLY A 203 10.08 2.75 17.52
CA GLY A 203 9.60 3.26 18.82
C GLY A 203 8.12 3.62 18.81
N ILE A 204 7.49 3.56 19.98
CA ILE A 204 6.05 3.83 20.16
C ILE A 204 5.74 5.23 20.69
N GLU A 205 6.73 5.97 21.20
CA GLU A 205 6.54 7.29 21.85
C GLU A 205 6.58 8.46 20.87
N LYS A 206 7.14 8.26 19.67
CA LYS A 206 7.35 9.30 18.66
C LYS A 206 7.23 8.74 17.25
N ASN A 207 7.36 9.63 16.25
CA ASN A 207 7.34 9.28 14.84
C ASN A 207 6.02 8.60 14.40
N PHE A 208 4.88 9.10 14.88
CA PHE A 208 3.55 8.55 14.54
C PHE A 208 3.25 8.59 13.04
N TYR A 209 3.95 9.43 12.28
CA TYR A 209 3.87 9.51 10.83
C TYR A 209 4.58 8.37 10.07
N LYS A 210 5.38 7.55 10.78
CA LYS A 210 6.07 6.40 10.20
C LYS A 210 5.23 5.14 10.33
N TYR A 211 5.48 4.20 9.44
CA TYR A 211 4.95 2.85 9.43
C TYR A 211 6.02 1.87 9.90
N GLU A 212 5.57 0.76 10.48
CA GLU A 212 6.43 -0.36 10.86
C GLU A 212 7.06 -0.96 9.61
N LYS A 213 6.28 -1.11 8.54
CA LYS A 213 6.83 -1.51 7.24
C LYS A 213 6.15 -0.84 6.06
N VAL A 214 6.95 -0.45 5.08
CA VAL A 214 6.53 0.11 3.80
C VAL A 214 7.09 -0.73 2.67
N CYS A 215 6.25 -1.05 1.69
CA CYS A 215 6.63 -1.61 0.40
C CYS A 215 6.39 -0.57 -0.70
N LEU A 216 7.45 -0.18 -1.41
CA LEU A 216 7.34 0.65 -2.62
C LEU A 216 7.51 -0.25 -3.84
N LEU A 217 6.38 -0.60 -4.47
CA LEU A 217 6.34 -1.48 -5.63
C LEU A 217 6.56 -0.65 -6.91
N ILE A 218 7.81 -0.60 -7.39
CA ILE A 218 8.17 0.08 -8.63
C ILE A 218 7.99 -0.90 -9.79
N VAL A 219 7.13 -0.56 -10.76
CA VAL A 219 6.75 -1.48 -11.83
C VAL A 219 6.92 -0.87 -13.21
N ASP A 220 7.63 -1.55 -14.10
CA ASP A 220 7.67 -1.24 -15.52
C ASP A 220 6.62 -2.03 -16.32
N PHE A 221 5.54 -1.33 -16.63
CA PHE A 221 4.46 -1.83 -17.48
C PHE A 221 4.81 -1.83 -18.98
N SER A 222 5.91 -1.24 -19.42
CA SER A 222 6.37 -1.38 -20.81
C SER A 222 6.88 -2.79 -21.13
N LYS A 223 7.23 -3.58 -20.11
CA LYS A 223 7.71 -4.96 -20.25
C LYS A 223 6.55 -5.96 -20.22
N SER A 224 6.73 -7.10 -20.87
CA SER A 224 5.78 -8.23 -20.82
C SER A 224 6.54 -9.54 -20.51
N PRO A 225 6.37 -10.14 -19.32
CA PRO A 225 5.55 -9.68 -18.20
C PRO A 225 6.05 -8.33 -17.63
N ALA A 226 5.20 -7.66 -16.85
CA ALA A 226 5.57 -6.40 -16.20
C ALA A 226 6.77 -6.63 -15.27
N LYS A 227 7.78 -5.76 -15.31
CA LYS A 227 8.99 -5.91 -14.47
C LYS A 227 8.78 -5.21 -13.14
N ILE A 228 8.99 -5.94 -12.04
CA ILE A 228 9.04 -5.37 -10.69
C ILE A 228 10.51 -5.16 -10.32
N TYR A 229 10.89 -3.95 -9.94
CA TYR A 229 12.25 -3.67 -9.48
C TYR A 229 12.36 -3.94 -7.98
N ASN A 230 13.38 -4.68 -7.59
CA ASN A 230 13.64 -5.07 -6.20
C ASN A 230 15.00 -4.59 -5.68
N THR A 231 15.90 -4.17 -6.58
CA THR A 231 17.27 -3.76 -6.22
C THR A 231 17.70 -2.48 -6.92
N ASN A 232 18.65 -1.75 -6.30
CA ASN A 232 19.27 -0.59 -6.93
C ASN A 232 19.99 -0.95 -8.23
N ALA A 233 20.62 -2.13 -8.31
CA ALA A 233 21.31 -2.58 -9.50
C ALA A 233 20.36 -2.66 -10.71
N GLU A 234 19.13 -3.14 -10.52
CA GLU A 234 18.12 -3.15 -11.57
C GLU A 234 17.66 -1.74 -11.96
N LEU A 235 17.51 -0.83 -10.98
CA LEU A 235 17.12 0.56 -11.21
C LEU A 235 18.20 1.33 -11.99
N ILE A 236 19.48 1.14 -11.65
CA ILE A 236 20.63 1.76 -12.32
C ILE A 236 20.73 1.23 -13.75
N LYS A 237 20.66 -0.09 -13.92
CA LYS A 237 20.76 -0.75 -15.24
C LYS A 237 19.71 -0.25 -16.23
N ASP A 238 18.50 0.04 -15.75
CA ASP A 238 17.41 0.55 -16.59
C ASP A 238 17.32 2.09 -16.59
N GLY A 239 18.33 2.77 -16.03
CA GLY A 239 18.45 4.23 -16.05
C GLY A 239 17.41 4.98 -15.21
N LEU A 240 16.80 4.31 -14.22
CA LEU A 240 15.77 4.88 -13.35
C LEU A 240 16.35 5.72 -12.21
N ILE A 241 17.58 5.42 -11.78
CA ILE A 241 18.36 6.21 -10.82
C ILE A 241 19.80 6.37 -11.32
N PRO A 242 20.51 7.42 -10.85
CA PRO A 242 21.94 7.60 -11.12
C PRO A 242 22.80 6.47 -10.54
N GLU A 243 23.96 6.22 -11.15
CA GLU A 243 24.93 5.20 -10.71
C GLU A 243 25.51 5.50 -9.32
N ASP A 244 25.64 6.77 -8.97
CA ASP A 244 26.14 7.27 -7.67
C ASP A 244 25.04 7.38 -6.60
N SER A 245 23.83 6.91 -6.89
CA SER A 245 22.69 7.01 -5.98
C SER A 245 22.92 6.19 -4.69
N THR A 246 22.77 6.85 -3.55
CA THR A 246 22.90 6.24 -2.21
C THR A 246 21.58 5.77 -1.60
N VAL A 247 20.46 5.87 -2.34
CA VAL A 247 19.17 5.35 -1.88
C VAL A 247 19.24 3.83 -1.80
N ASP A 248 18.31 3.19 -1.09
CA ASP A 248 18.25 1.73 -1.02
C ASP A 248 16.79 1.25 -1.09
N ILE A 249 16.42 0.72 -2.25
CA ILE A 249 15.07 0.18 -2.47
C ILE A 249 14.88 -1.19 -1.80
N SER A 250 15.95 -1.88 -1.41
CA SER A 250 15.86 -3.25 -0.88
C SER A 250 15.00 -3.29 0.38
N GLU A 251 15.10 -2.25 1.22
CA GLU A 251 14.32 -2.07 2.45
C GLU A 251 12.83 -1.79 2.22
N LEU A 252 12.45 -1.44 1.00
CA LEU A 252 11.08 -1.20 0.56
C LEU A 252 10.55 -2.32 -0.35
N SER A 253 11.28 -3.44 -0.44
CA SER A 253 10.96 -4.52 -1.37
C SER A 253 9.79 -5.39 -0.89
N TRP A 254 9.08 -5.99 -1.84
CA TRP A 254 7.92 -6.86 -1.56
C TRP A 254 8.27 -8.06 -0.68
N SER A 255 9.44 -8.68 -0.90
CA SER A 255 9.86 -9.89 -0.20
C SER A 255 10.09 -9.67 1.30
N LYS A 256 10.49 -8.46 1.70
CA LYS A 256 10.69 -8.07 3.10
C LYS A 256 9.42 -7.61 3.80
N PHE A 257 8.38 -7.23 3.04
CA PHE A 257 7.22 -6.52 3.59
C PHE A 257 6.47 -7.30 4.67
N VAL A 258 5.90 -8.46 4.34
CA VAL A 258 5.13 -9.26 5.30
C VAL A 258 6.00 -9.84 6.43
N PRO A 259 7.17 -10.46 6.14
CA PRO A 259 8.00 -11.05 7.19
C PRO A 259 8.39 -10.05 8.28
N GLU A 260 8.89 -8.88 7.91
CA GLU A 260 9.37 -7.88 8.88
C GLU A 260 8.22 -7.14 9.59
N LEU A 261 7.07 -6.98 8.92
CA LEU A 261 5.87 -6.44 9.56
C LEU A 261 5.37 -7.38 10.67
N LEU A 262 5.33 -8.69 10.40
CA LEU A 262 4.93 -9.70 11.38
C LEU A 262 5.97 -9.87 12.49
N GLU A 263 7.25 -9.75 12.18
CA GLU A 263 8.33 -9.72 13.18
C GLU A 263 8.12 -8.55 14.15
N THR A 264 7.94 -7.34 13.63
CA THR A 264 7.69 -6.13 14.45
C THR A 264 6.43 -6.30 15.31
N TYR A 265 5.36 -6.88 14.76
CA TYR A 265 4.16 -7.19 15.53
C TYR A 265 4.43 -8.17 16.68
N SER A 266 5.19 -9.23 16.39
CA SER A 266 5.54 -10.27 17.38
C SER A 266 6.40 -9.70 18.51
N GLU A 267 7.32 -8.79 18.21
CA GLU A 267 8.13 -8.09 19.21
C GLU A 267 7.29 -7.23 20.15
N ARG A 268 6.21 -6.61 19.65
CA ARG A 268 5.35 -5.71 20.44
C ARG A 268 4.30 -6.42 21.27
N PHE A 269 3.70 -7.48 20.73
CA PHE A 269 2.51 -8.10 21.32
C PHE A 269 2.67 -9.58 21.66
N GLY A 270 3.78 -10.21 21.28
CA GLY A 270 3.96 -11.66 21.33
C GLY A 270 3.43 -12.36 20.09
N LYS A 271 3.54 -13.70 20.07
CA LYS A 271 3.03 -14.56 19.00
C LYS A 271 1.52 -14.68 19.02
#